data_AF-A0AAN6R3P1-F1
#
_entry.id   AF-A0AAN6R3P1-F1
#
_cell.length_a   1.000
_cell.length_b   1.000
_cell.length_c   1.000
_cell.angle_alpha   90.00
_cell.angle_beta   90.00
_cell.angle_gamma   90.00
#
_symmetry.space_group_name_H-M   'P 1'
#
loop_
_entity.id
_entity.type
_entity.pdbx_description
1 polymer ?
#
loop_
_entity_poly.entity_id
_entity_poly.type
_entity_poly.pdbx_seq_one_letter_code
_entity_poly.pdbx_strand_id
1 'polypeptide(L)'
;MSYPSTVKIKRESGFTGGKYIVATPDGAWVLYTIITSSSHPELTITRHLQPIPYTPPPSTTAQLSSLFSSSSHKHNRTPSNPSNDLTIATATFHTFSSKIDITLHNNQTFTMKRPDAFSSARRFPSLTPLGTLEWRSDGGMLGSLGTSNMKLVDEGQQRTFAKYEKGKAGWSGSADPDLLTIVDGGVGVYFDMVVISLIATLEYKRVEKKAAGAAGDAAAGV
;
A
#
# COMPACT_ATOMS: atom_id res chain seq x y z
N MET A 1 21.72 3.51 -2.90
CA MET A 1 20.96 3.33 -1.65
C MET A 1 20.53 1.87 -1.60
N SER A 2 20.88 1.13 -0.55
CA SER A 2 20.41 -0.26 -0.37
C SER A 2 19.02 -0.21 0.27
N TYR A 3 18.04 -0.93 -0.29
CA TYR A 3 16.72 -1.03 0.34
C TYR A 3 16.79 -1.92 1.58
N PRO A 4 16.02 -1.59 2.64
CA PRO A 4 15.90 -2.51 3.76
C PRO A 4 15.21 -3.80 3.29
N SER A 5 15.64 -4.94 3.85
CA SER A 5 15.03 -6.25 3.58
C SER A 5 13.60 -6.35 4.08
N THR A 6 13.20 -5.49 5.03
CA THR A 6 11.85 -5.44 5.58
C THR A 6 11.41 -3.99 5.71
N VAL A 7 10.12 -3.71 5.52
CA VAL A 7 9.49 -2.41 5.75
C VAL A 7 8.17 -2.57 6.48
N LYS A 8 7.80 -1.53 7.24
CA LYS A 8 6.50 -1.41 7.89
C LYS A 8 5.54 -0.69 6.96
N ILE A 9 4.33 -1.21 6.82
CA ILE A 9 3.25 -0.60 6.08
C ILE A 9 2.15 -0.23 7.08
N LYS A 10 1.72 1.03 7.04
CA LYS A 10 0.61 1.53 7.84
C LYS A 10 -0.37 2.24 6.95
N ARG A 11 -1.65 1.87 7.06
CA ARG A 11 -2.75 2.60 6.43
C ARG A 11 -3.26 3.66 7.41
N GLU A 12 -3.26 4.90 6.97
CA GLU A 12 -3.92 6.03 7.63
C GLU A 12 -5.28 6.24 6.94
N SER A 13 -6.36 6.17 7.73
CA SER A 13 -7.71 6.42 7.25
C SER A 13 -7.93 7.94 7.15
N GLY A 14 -8.11 8.46 5.94
CA GLY A 14 -8.49 9.85 5.68
C GLY A 14 -9.94 9.99 5.21
N PHE A 15 -10.50 11.19 5.34
CA PHE A 15 -11.87 11.51 4.93
C PHE A 15 -12.07 11.45 3.40
N THR A 16 -11.00 11.69 2.64
CA THR A 16 -11.01 11.82 1.17
C THR A 16 -10.26 10.71 0.44
N GLY A 17 -9.85 9.64 1.14
CA GLY A 17 -9.05 8.57 0.54
C GLY A 17 -8.27 7.78 1.59
N GLY A 18 -7.73 6.62 1.20
CA GLY A 18 -6.70 5.93 1.96
C GLY A 18 -5.33 6.56 1.72
N LYS A 19 -4.54 6.65 2.78
CA LYS A 19 -3.11 6.97 2.69
C LYS A 19 -2.33 5.78 3.24
N TYR A 20 -1.30 5.33 2.55
CA TYR A 20 -0.36 4.34 3.08
C TYR A 20 0.99 4.98 3.31
N ILE A 21 1.60 4.65 4.44
CA ILE A 21 2.97 4.99 4.80
C ILE A 21 3.78 3.71 4.78
N VAL A 22 4.85 3.70 4.01
CA VAL A 22 5.85 2.63 4.02
C VAL A 22 7.11 3.19 4.67
N ALA A 23 7.50 2.62 5.80
CA ALA A 23 8.61 3.11 6.61
C ALA A 23 9.66 2.02 6.85
N THR A 24 10.85 2.44 7.27
CA THR A 24 11.92 1.54 7.73
C THR A 24 11.44 0.67 8.91
N PRO A 25 12.10 -0.48 9.20
CA PRO A 25 11.70 -1.38 10.30
C PRO A 25 11.62 -0.70 11.67
N ASP A 26 12.51 0.24 11.94
CA ASP A 26 12.52 1.05 13.17
C ASP A 26 11.43 2.14 13.19
N GLY A 27 10.77 2.40 12.06
CA GLY A 27 9.79 3.46 11.89
C GLY A 27 10.39 4.87 11.87
N ALA A 28 11.72 4.99 11.86
CA ALA A 28 12.40 6.28 11.90
C ALA A 28 12.18 7.09 10.61
N TRP A 29 12.08 6.40 9.48
CA TRP A 29 12.06 7.04 8.16
C TRP A 29 10.91 6.56 7.30
N VAL A 30 10.14 7.52 6.77
CA VAL A 30 9.15 7.25 5.74
C VAL A 30 9.86 7.15 4.39
N LEU A 31 9.75 5.99 3.76
CA LEU A 31 10.34 5.71 2.44
C LEU A 31 9.35 6.03 1.32
N TYR A 32 8.07 5.71 1.53
CA TYR A 32 7.01 5.97 0.57
C TYR A 32 5.74 6.49 1.22
N THR A 33 5.10 7.43 0.55
CA THR A 33 3.71 7.81 0.79
C THR A 33 2.89 7.40 -0.42
N ILE A 34 1.79 6.71 -0.18
CA ILE A 34 0.84 6.31 -1.21
C ILE A 34 -0.50 6.97 -0.91
N ILE A 35 -1.09 7.62 -1.91
CA ILE A 35 -2.39 8.27 -1.80
C ILE A 35 -3.34 7.61 -2.79
N THR A 36 -4.51 7.21 -2.31
CA THR A 36 -5.61 6.72 -3.15
C THR A 36 -6.64 7.81 -3.31
N SER A 37 -7.11 8.05 -4.53
CA SER A 37 -8.21 8.98 -4.76
C SER A 37 -9.56 8.36 -4.37
N SER A 38 -10.46 9.16 -3.78
CA SER A 38 -11.86 8.79 -3.57
C SER A 38 -12.75 9.08 -4.78
N SER A 39 -12.32 10.00 -5.66
CA SER A 39 -13.08 10.45 -6.83
C SER A 39 -12.70 9.70 -8.10
N HIS A 40 -11.47 9.21 -8.18
CA HIS A 40 -10.96 8.44 -9.30
C HIS A 40 -10.41 7.10 -8.78
N PRO A 41 -10.56 6.01 -9.54
CA PRO A 41 -9.96 4.73 -9.17
C PRO A 41 -8.46 4.76 -9.46
N GLU A 42 -7.74 5.66 -8.79
CA GLU A 42 -6.32 5.91 -9.01
C GLU A 42 -5.55 5.92 -7.69
N LEU A 43 -4.30 5.47 -7.78
CA LEU A 43 -3.35 5.40 -6.69
C LEU A 43 -2.03 5.98 -7.17
N THR A 44 -1.44 6.88 -6.37
CA THR A 44 -0.14 7.48 -6.65
C THR A 44 0.83 7.15 -5.54
N ILE A 45 2.05 6.73 -5.90
CA ILE A 45 3.12 6.45 -4.95
C ILE A 45 4.27 7.44 -5.12
N THR A 46 4.65 8.04 -4.01
CA THR A 46 5.72 9.01 -3.90
C THR A 46 6.83 8.40 -3.04
N ARG A 47 8.05 8.34 -3.58
CA ARG A 47 9.26 7.98 -2.83
C ARG A 47 9.87 9.25 -2.25
N HIS A 48 10.22 9.20 -0.97
CA HIS A 48 10.95 10.27 -0.30
C HIS A 48 12.45 9.98 -0.37
N LEU A 49 13.20 10.80 -1.12
CA LEU A 49 14.65 10.64 -1.27
C LEU A 49 15.44 11.22 -0.09
N GLN A 50 14.80 12.08 0.69
CA GLN A 50 15.32 12.54 1.98
C GLN A 50 14.52 11.91 3.12
N PRO A 51 15.18 11.64 4.26
CA PRO A 51 14.52 10.99 5.37
C PRO A 51 13.48 11.93 6.01
N ILE A 52 12.19 11.63 5.86
CA ILE A 52 11.11 12.35 6.55
C ILE A 52 10.91 11.69 7.92
N PRO A 53 11.11 12.42 9.03
CA PRO A 53 10.77 11.90 10.35
C PRO A 53 9.29 11.56 10.39
N TYR A 54 8.95 10.31 10.77
CA TYR A 54 7.55 9.97 10.99
C TYR A 54 7.03 10.66 12.26
N THR A 55 6.25 11.72 12.09
CA THR A 55 5.43 12.27 13.19
C THR A 55 4.07 11.57 13.14
N PRO A 56 3.73 10.70 14.11
CA PRO A 56 2.38 10.17 14.21
C PRO A 56 1.40 11.35 14.35
N PRO A 57 0.19 11.26 13.75
CA PRO A 57 -0.81 12.30 13.96
C PRO A 57 -1.09 12.42 15.48
N PRO A 58 -1.20 13.65 16.01
CA PRO A 58 -1.52 13.84 17.41
C PRO A 58 -2.86 13.14 17.69
N SER A 59 -2.86 12.24 18.67
CA SER A 59 -4.08 11.61 19.17
C SER A 59 -5.01 12.72 19.67
N THR A 60 -6.26 12.74 19.18
CA THR A 60 -7.29 13.77 19.45
C THR A 60 -7.83 13.76 20.88
N THR A 61 -7.00 13.43 21.87
CA THR A 61 -7.39 13.37 23.28
C THR A 61 -6.40 14.14 24.16
N ALA A 62 -6.17 15.40 23.81
CA ALA A 62 -5.81 16.43 24.77
C ALA A 62 -6.02 17.79 24.11
N GLN A 63 -6.91 18.60 24.69
CA GLN A 63 -6.79 20.06 24.87
C GLN A 63 -8.20 20.70 24.83
N LEU A 64 -8.94 20.50 25.92
CA LEU A 64 -10.01 21.43 26.35
C LEU A 64 -9.44 22.61 27.17
N SER A 65 -8.12 22.81 27.16
CA SER A 65 -7.42 23.82 27.96
C SER A 65 -6.67 24.82 27.06
N SER A 66 -7.39 25.56 26.22
CA SER A 66 -6.84 26.74 25.55
C SER A 66 -7.97 27.67 25.09
N LEU A 67 -8.76 28.16 26.05
CA LEU A 67 -9.80 29.17 25.78
C LEU A 67 -9.35 30.62 26.01
N PHE A 68 -8.08 30.87 26.36
CA PHE A 68 -7.59 32.24 26.50
C PHE A 68 -6.14 32.35 26.03
N SER A 69 -5.92 32.75 24.78
CA SER A 69 -4.71 33.47 24.35
C SER A 69 -4.98 34.17 23.02
N SER A 70 -5.07 35.49 23.12
CA SER A 70 -5.27 36.45 22.04
C SER A 70 -4.04 36.56 21.13
N SER A 71 -4.32 36.63 19.82
CA SER A 71 -3.55 37.19 18.71
C SER A 71 -2.01 37.22 18.78
N SER A 72 -1.38 36.37 17.96
CA SER A 72 -0.34 36.85 17.04
C SER A 72 -0.34 35.98 15.78
N HIS A 73 -0.79 36.55 14.67
CA HIS A 73 -0.65 35.96 13.33
C HIS A 73 0.83 35.89 12.97
N LYS A 74 1.49 34.78 13.34
CA LYS A 74 2.69 34.34 12.63
C LYS A 74 2.22 33.34 11.59
N HIS A 75 2.19 33.81 10.34
CA HIS A 75 2.26 32.91 9.19
C HIS A 75 3.53 32.08 9.34
N ASN A 76 3.40 30.90 9.94
CA ASN A 76 4.40 29.85 9.75
C ASN A 76 4.22 29.41 8.30
N ARG A 77 4.91 30.11 7.39
CA ARG A 77 5.33 29.52 6.14
C ARG A 77 6.18 28.32 6.54
N THR A 78 5.60 27.13 6.46
CA THR A 78 6.34 25.88 6.42
C THR A 78 7.46 26.08 5.40
N PRO A 79 8.74 25.94 5.77
CA PRO A 79 9.81 26.12 4.81
C PRO A 79 9.60 25.04 3.74
N SER A 80 9.31 25.48 2.52
CA SER A 80 9.40 24.66 1.33
C SER A 80 10.88 24.31 1.14
N ASN A 81 11.36 23.33 1.90
CA ASN A 81 12.52 22.57 1.46
C ASN A 81 12.18 22.06 0.05
N PRO A 82 13.12 22.10 -0.91
CA PRO A 82 12.93 21.42 -2.18
C PRO A 82 12.68 19.95 -1.85
N SER A 83 11.41 19.55 -1.85
CA SER A 83 10.97 18.21 -1.56
C SER A 83 11.56 17.37 -2.70
N ASN A 84 12.55 16.53 -2.37
CA ASN A 84 13.09 15.54 -3.29
C ASN A 84 12.14 14.33 -3.34
N ASP A 85 10.85 14.62 -3.45
CA ASP A 85 9.81 13.63 -3.58
C ASP A 85 9.72 13.25 -5.06
N LEU A 86 9.87 11.97 -5.33
CA LEU A 86 9.76 11.42 -6.67
C LEU A 86 8.48 10.62 -6.75
N THR A 87 7.55 11.03 -7.59
CA THR A 87 6.44 10.17 -8.00
C THR A 87 7.02 9.00 -8.77
N ILE A 88 7.04 7.82 -8.16
CA ILE A 88 7.71 6.65 -8.74
C ILE A 88 6.76 5.80 -9.59
N ALA A 89 5.46 5.85 -9.31
CA ALA A 89 4.44 5.15 -10.07
C ALA A 89 3.02 5.66 -9.80
N THR A 90 2.12 5.35 -10.73
CA THR A 90 0.68 5.47 -10.59
C THR A 90 0.02 4.12 -10.91
N ALA A 91 -1.15 3.86 -10.33
CA ALA A 91 -1.96 2.71 -10.64
C ALA A 91 -3.42 3.11 -10.87
N THR A 92 -4.05 2.54 -11.88
CA THR A 92 -5.45 2.80 -12.25
C THR A 92 -6.25 1.50 -12.16
N PHE A 93 -7.37 1.53 -11.43
CA PHE A 93 -8.25 0.38 -11.26
C PHE A 93 -9.45 0.47 -12.22
N HIS A 94 -9.77 -0.64 -12.87
CA HIS A 94 -10.89 -0.70 -13.80
C HIS A 94 -12.15 -1.19 -13.10
N THR A 95 -13.22 -0.39 -13.10
CA THR A 95 -14.46 -0.67 -12.35
C THR A 95 -15.14 -1.98 -12.73
N PHE A 96 -15.15 -2.32 -14.03
CA PHE A 96 -15.82 -3.51 -14.57
C PHE A 96 -14.85 -4.65 -14.85
N SER A 97 -13.62 -4.57 -14.35
CA SER A 97 -12.60 -5.56 -14.63
C SER A 97 -11.73 -5.86 -13.41
N SER A 98 -11.01 -6.96 -13.49
CA SER A 98 -9.99 -7.33 -12.54
C SER A 98 -8.65 -6.63 -12.82
N LYS A 99 -8.58 -5.82 -13.89
CA LYS A 99 -7.37 -5.15 -14.36
C LYS A 99 -6.96 -4.00 -13.46
N ILE A 100 -5.65 -3.89 -13.25
CA ILE A 100 -4.98 -2.76 -12.62
C ILE A 100 -3.82 -2.38 -13.55
N ASP A 101 -3.85 -1.18 -14.10
CA ASP A 101 -2.75 -0.69 -14.93
C ASP A 101 -1.78 0.10 -14.06
N ILE A 102 -0.50 -0.22 -14.14
CA ILE A 102 0.56 0.46 -13.39
C ILE A 102 1.48 1.16 -14.38
N THR A 103 1.76 2.43 -14.13
CA THR A 103 2.74 3.24 -14.87
C THR A 103 3.85 3.65 -13.91
N LEU A 104 5.08 3.26 -14.21
CA LEU A 104 6.28 3.65 -13.47
C LEU A 104 6.83 5.00 -14.00
N HIS A 105 7.61 5.70 -13.19
CA HIS A 105 8.21 7.00 -13.51
C HIS A 105 9.11 7.02 -14.75
N ASN A 106 9.65 5.85 -15.14
CA ASN A 106 10.44 5.68 -16.35
C ASN A 106 9.59 5.34 -17.59
N ASN A 107 8.28 5.64 -17.54
CA ASN A 107 7.28 5.36 -18.58
C ASN A 107 7.09 3.87 -18.89
N GLN A 108 7.62 2.98 -18.06
CA GLN A 108 7.31 1.55 -18.16
C GLN A 108 5.92 1.28 -17.62
N THR A 109 5.13 0.50 -18.35
CA THR A 109 3.76 0.15 -17.96
C THR A 109 3.59 -1.36 -17.90
N PHE A 110 2.80 -1.83 -16.93
CA PHE A 110 2.39 -3.22 -16.86
C PHE A 110 0.98 -3.34 -16.26
N THR A 111 0.25 -4.35 -16.71
CA THR A 111 -1.12 -4.61 -16.23
C THR A 111 -1.11 -5.82 -15.30
N MET A 112 -1.66 -5.63 -14.11
CA MET A 112 -1.96 -6.73 -13.19
C MET A 112 -3.39 -7.23 -13.43
N LYS A 113 -3.58 -8.54 -13.43
CA LYS A 113 -4.90 -9.17 -13.59
C LYS A 113 -5.04 -10.41 -12.73
N ARG A 114 -6.29 -10.81 -12.50
CA ARG A 114 -6.61 -12.14 -11.96
C ARG A 114 -6.20 -13.20 -13.00
N PRO A 115 -5.56 -14.32 -12.61
CA PRO A 115 -5.28 -15.41 -13.55
C PRO A 115 -6.56 -16.11 -14.02
N ASP A 116 -7.57 -16.19 -13.14
CA ASP A 116 -8.91 -16.73 -13.43
C ASP A 116 -9.96 -16.01 -12.55
N ALA A 117 -11.25 -16.21 -12.85
CA ALA A 117 -12.35 -15.47 -12.20
C ALA A 117 -12.45 -15.69 -10.67
N PHE A 118 -12.03 -16.86 -10.19
CA PHE A 118 -12.17 -17.28 -8.79
C PHE A 118 -10.90 -17.05 -7.97
N SER A 119 -9.76 -16.82 -8.64
CA SER A 119 -8.50 -16.58 -7.96
C SER A 119 -8.47 -15.25 -7.22
N SER A 120 -7.91 -15.27 -6.01
CA SER A 120 -7.58 -14.04 -5.25
C SER A 120 -6.18 -13.49 -5.57
N ALA A 121 -5.48 -14.14 -6.51
CA ALA A 121 -4.14 -13.78 -6.93
C ALA A 121 -4.13 -12.67 -7.98
N ARG A 122 -3.01 -11.96 -8.07
CA ARG A 122 -2.75 -10.91 -9.06
C ARG A 122 -1.45 -11.18 -9.77
N ARG A 123 -1.56 -11.50 -11.06
CA ARG A 123 -0.46 -11.83 -11.95
C ARG A 123 -0.13 -10.66 -12.86
N PHE A 124 1.15 -10.44 -13.09
CA PHE A 124 1.65 -9.41 -14.00
C PHE A 124 2.99 -9.80 -14.62
N PRO A 125 3.25 -9.44 -15.88
CA PRO A 125 4.58 -9.55 -16.44
C PRO A 125 5.50 -8.57 -15.71
N SER A 126 6.60 -9.05 -15.14
CA SER A 126 7.65 -8.17 -14.68
C SER A 126 8.49 -7.77 -15.88
N LEU A 127 8.71 -6.47 -16.08
CA LEU A 127 9.60 -5.93 -17.11
C LEU A 127 11.08 -6.14 -16.77
N THR A 128 11.36 -7.11 -15.91
CA THR A 128 12.65 -7.42 -15.31
C THR A 128 12.99 -8.87 -15.65
N PRO A 129 14.25 -9.31 -15.42
CA PRO A 129 14.63 -10.71 -15.60
C PRO A 129 13.85 -11.72 -14.75
N LEU A 130 12.97 -11.25 -13.84
CA LEU A 130 12.17 -12.07 -12.94
C LEU A 130 10.97 -12.75 -13.62
N GLY A 131 10.69 -12.44 -14.89
CA GLY A 131 9.60 -13.05 -15.65
C GLY A 131 8.21 -12.64 -15.16
N THR A 132 7.24 -13.55 -15.23
CA THR A 132 5.88 -13.27 -14.74
C THR A 132 5.81 -13.45 -13.23
N LEU A 133 5.33 -12.42 -12.54
CA LEU A 133 5.18 -12.40 -11.10
C LEU A 133 3.71 -12.49 -10.69
N GLU A 134 3.48 -13.08 -9.52
CA GLU A 134 2.14 -13.26 -8.97
C GLU A 134 2.11 -13.00 -7.46
N TRP A 135 1.26 -12.05 -7.05
CA TRP A 135 0.85 -11.90 -5.67
C TRP A 135 -0.29 -12.86 -5.37
N ARG A 136 -0.06 -13.85 -4.50
CA ARG A 136 -1.08 -14.82 -4.08
C ARG A 136 -1.20 -14.91 -2.57
N SER A 137 -2.34 -15.38 -2.09
CA SER A 137 -2.56 -15.62 -0.67
C SER A 137 -1.66 -16.74 -0.15
N ASP A 138 -1.11 -16.59 1.05
CA ASP A 138 -0.18 -17.57 1.63
C ASP A 138 -0.85 -18.91 2.01
N GLY A 139 -2.19 -18.93 2.12
CA GLY A 139 -2.97 -20.11 2.49
C GLY A 139 -3.23 -21.15 1.39
N GLY A 140 -2.70 -20.97 0.17
CA GLY A 140 -2.93 -21.90 -0.95
C GLY A 140 -4.36 -21.88 -1.52
N MET A 141 -4.73 -22.95 -2.26
CA MET A 141 -6.01 -23.06 -3.00
C MET A 141 -7.27 -23.09 -2.12
N LEU A 142 -7.16 -23.44 -0.83
CA LEU A 142 -8.31 -23.53 0.09
C LEU A 142 -8.75 -22.19 0.68
N GLY A 143 -8.14 -21.09 0.23
CA GLY A 143 -8.56 -19.75 0.61
C GLY A 143 -8.20 -19.40 2.05
N SER A 144 -7.97 -18.10 2.22
CA SER A 144 -7.57 -17.41 3.43
C SER A 144 -8.63 -17.42 4.55
N LEU A 145 -9.04 -18.58 5.05
CA LEU A 145 -9.97 -18.67 6.17
C LEU A 145 -9.43 -18.03 7.47
N GLY A 146 -8.14 -17.67 7.53
CA GLY A 146 -7.57 -16.98 8.69
C GLY A 146 -6.46 -15.96 8.46
N THR A 147 -5.88 -15.81 7.26
CA THR A 147 -4.72 -14.90 7.05
C THR A 147 -4.85 -14.03 5.81
N SER A 148 -4.66 -12.71 5.96
CA SER A 148 -4.56 -11.79 4.82
C SER A 148 -3.12 -11.72 4.25
N ASN A 149 -2.29 -12.70 4.59
CA ASN A 149 -0.88 -12.74 4.21
C ASN A 149 -0.75 -13.09 2.73
N MET A 150 0.28 -12.54 2.09
CA MET A 150 0.50 -12.70 0.66
C MET A 150 1.96 -12.98 0.36
N LYS A 151 2.21 -13.69 -0.73
CA LYS A 151 3.55 -13.97 -1.27
C LYS A 151 3.62 -13.49 -2.71
N LEU A 152 4.75 -12.88 -3.06
CA LEU A 152 5.13 -12.59 -4.44
C LEU A 152 5.98 -13.76 -4.93
N VAL A 153 5.53 -14.43 -5.97
CA VAL A 153 6.21 -15.59 -6.56
C VAL A 153 6.42 -15.41 -8.06
N ASP A 154 7.35 -16.14 -8.67
CA ASP A 154 7.33 -16.32 -10.13
C ASP A 154 6.35 -17.43 -10.53
N GLU A 155 5.74 -17.25 -11.71
CA GLU A 155 4.81 -18.22 -12.30
C GLU A 155 5.49 -19.58 -12.59
N GLY A 156 6.76 -19.56 -13.00
CA GLY A 156 7.49 -20.75 -13.43
C GLY A 156 8.03 -21.61 -12.28
N GLN A 157 8.89 -21.04 -11.44
CA GLN A 157 9.63 -21.78 -10.40
C GLN A 157 8.97 -21.74 -9.04
N GLN A 158 7.91 -20.93 -8.87
CA GLN A 158 7.20 -20.76 -7.60
C GLN A 158 8.10 -20.26 -6.46
N ARG A 159 9.24 -19.66 -6.81
CA ARG A 159 10.21 -19.04 -5.92
C ARG A 159 9.58 -17.80 -5.29
N THR A 160 9.69 -17.67 -3.98
CA THR A 160 9.18 -16.50 -3.25
C THR A 160 10.20 -15.38 -3.25
N PHE A 161 9.81 -14.21 -3.75
CA PHE A 161 10.63 -13.00 -3.77
C PHE A 161 10.31 -12.03 -2.65
N ALA A 162 9.03 -11.95 -2.26
CA ALA A 162 8.58 -11.08 -1.18
C ALA A 162 7.41 -11.70 -0.43
N LYS A 163 7.25 -11.29 0.82
CA LYS A 163 6.15 -11.69 1.72
C LYS A 163 5.52 -10.45 2.29
N TYR A 164 4.19 -10.45 2.31
CA TYR A 164 3.38 -9.48 3.03
C TYR A 164 2.66 -10.18 4.17
N GLU A 165 2.80 -9.63 5.37
CA GLU A 165 2.18 -10.13 6.58
C GLU A 165 1.29 -9.03 7.15
N LYS A 166 0.01 -9.34 7.30
CA LYS A 166 -0.93 -8.41 7.91
C LYS A 166 -0.71 -8.39 9.42
N GLY A 167 -0.57 -7.20 9.98
CA GLY A 167 -0.46 -7.00 11.41
C GLY A 167 -1.69 -7.53 12.15
N LYS A 168 -1.47 -8.06 13.36
CA LYS A 168 -2.56 -8.53 14.21
C LYS A 168 -3.23 -7.33 14.86
N ALA A 169 -4.56 -7.32 14.83
CA ALA A 169 -5.32 -6.36 15.62
C ALA A 169 -5.21 -6.77 17.10
N GLY A 170 -4.51 -5.98 17.90
CA GLY A 170 -4.47 -6.19 19.35
C GLY A 170 -5.80 -5.82 20.00
N TRP A 171 -6.17 -6.55 21.05
CA TRP A 171 -7.36 -6.26 21.88
C TRP A 171 -7.28 -4.85 22.51
N SER A 172 -6.08 -4.32 22.72
CA SER A 172 -5.81 -3.02 23.34
C SER A 172 -5.94 -1.81 22.39
N GLY A 173 -6.45 -2.00 21.16
CA GLY A 173 -6.61 -0.92 20.19
C GLY A 173 -5.32 -0.53 19.45
N SER A 174 -4.16 -1.09 19.82
CA SER A 174 -2.94 -1.03 19.02
C SER A 174 -2.88 -2.23 18.09
N ALA A 175 -2.99 -2.00 16.78
CA ALA A 175 -2.70 -3.01 15.77
C ALA A 175 -1.20 -3.03 15.49
N ASP A 176 -0.62 -4.23 15.39
CA ASP A 176 0.74 -4.37 14.86
C ASP A 176 0.80 -3.79 13.44
N PRO A 177 1.92 -3.19 13.02
CA PRO A 177 2.07 -2.74 11.64
C PRO A 177 2.06 -3.93 10.68
N ASP A 178 1.57 -3.70 9.47
CA ASP A 178 1.75 -4.68 8.39
C ASP A 178 3.24 -4.71 7.99
N LEU A 179 3.74 -5.86 7.57
CA LEU A 179 5.13 -6.05 7.20
C LEU A 179 5.26 -6.49 5.74
N LEU A 180 6.19 -5.88 5.01
CA LEU A 180 6.65 -6.37 3.72
C LEU A 180 8.12 -6.76 3.85
N THR A 181 8.44 -8.03 3.55
CA THR A 181 9.79 -8.58 3.60
C THR A 181 10.22 -9.05 2.21
N ILE A 182 11.37 -8.60 1.74
CA ILE A 182 12.06 -9.09 0.56
C ILE A 182 12.86 -10.34 0.95
N VAL A 183 12.52 -11.47 0.36
CA VAL A 183 13.10 -12.79 0.67
C VAL A 183 14.31 -13.07 -0.23
N ASP A 184 14.29 -12.53 -1.45
CA ASP A 184 15.34 -12.74 -2.44
C ASP A 184 15.95 -11.39 -2.85
N GLY A 185 17.28 -11.29 -2.65
CA GLY A 185 18.05 -10.08 -2.96
C GLY A 185 18.00 -9.67 -4.44
N GLY A 186 17.70 -10.61 -5.34
CA GLY A 186 17.52 -10.31 -6.78
C GLY A 186 16.39 -9.32 -7.07
N VAL A 187 15.40 -9.20 -6.17
CA VAL A 187 14.24 -8.30 -6.34
C VAL A 187 14.41 -6.99 -5.59
N GLY A 188 15.45 -6.87 -4.75
CA GLY A 188 15.75 -5.63 -4.02
C GLY A 188 15.96 -4.44 -4.95
N VAL A 189 16.52 -4.64 -6.15
CA VAL A 189 16.68 -3.56 -7.15
C VAL A 189 15.35 -3.09 -7.76
N TYR A 190 14.28 -3.90 -7.61
CA TYR A 190 12.93 -3.63 -8.11
C TYR A 190 11.94 -3.33 -6.98
N PHE A 191 12.45 -2.80 -5.86
CA PHE A 191 11.66 -2.53 -4.66
C PHE A 191 10.40 -1.70 -4.94
N ASP A 192 10.50 -0.68 -5.80
CA ASP A 192 9.34 0.14 -6.21
C ASP A 192 8.21 -0.68 -6.78
N MET A 193 8.54 -1.58 -7.71
CA MET A 193 7.59 -2.46 -8.37
C MET A 193 6.93 -3.38 -7.35
N VAL A 194 7.69 -3.91 -6.38
CA VAL A 194 7.15 -4.75 -5.30
C VAL A 194 6.17 -3.96 -4.44
N VAL A 195 6.54 -2.75 -4.01
CA VAL A 195 5.68 -1.91 -3.17
C VAL A 195 4.40 -1.53 -3.92
N ILE A 196 4.51 -0.99 -5.14
CA ILE A 196 3.34 -0.53 -5.89
C ILE A 196 2.38 -1.68 -6.22
N SER A 197 2.90 -2.82 -6.67
CA SER A 197 2.07 -3.98 -6.99
C SER A 197 1.37 -4.58 -5.76
N LEU A 198 2.06 -4.59 -4.61
CA LEU A 198 1.45 -5.01 -3.34
C LEU A 198 0.32 -4.07 -2.94
N ILE A 199 0.60 -2.76 -2.82
CA ILE A 199 -0.37 -1.80 -2.33
C ILE A 199 -1.57 -1.70 -3.28
N ALA A 200 -1.34 -1.74 -4.60
CA ALA A 200 -2.42 -1.79 -5.58
C ALA A 200 -3.29 -3.05 -5.39
N THR A 201 -2.68 -4.20 -5.10
CA THR A 201 -3.43 -5.44 -4.82
C THR A 201 -4.27 -5.32 -3.54
N LEU A 202 -3.71 -4.77 -2.46
CA LEU A 202 -4.42 -4.56 -1.20
C LEU A 202 -5.60 -3.60 -1.37
N GLU A 203 -5.38 -2.49 -2.07
CA GLU A 203 -6.40 -1.48 -2.28
C GLU A 203 -7.54 -2.00 -3.17
N TYR A 204 -7.21 -2.75 -4.24
CA TYR A 204 -8.23 -3.38 -5.06
C TYR A 204 -9.11 -4.33 -4.23
N LYS A 205 -8.50 -5.23 -3.43
CA LYS A 205 -9.25 -6.17 -2.56
C LYS A 205 -10.15 -5.43 -1.57
N ARG A 206 -9.71 -4.29 -1.06
CA ARG A 206 -10.48 -3.44 -0.14
C ARG A 206 -11.70 -2.83 -0.83
N VAL A 207 -11.52 -2.27 -2.03
CA VAL A 207 -12.60 -1.69 -2.83
C VAL A 207 -13.62 -2.76 -3.24
N GLU A 208 -13.14 -3.92 -3.69
CA GLU A 208 -13.97 -5.08 -4.05
C GLU A 208 -14.80 -5.56 -2.85
N LYS A 209 -14.20 -5.71 -1.67
CA LYS A 209 -14.92 -6.08 -0.44
C LYS A 209 -15.96 -5.03 -0.02
N LYS A 210 -15.65 -3.73 -0.17
CA LYS A 210 -16.61 -2.65 0.13
C LYS A 210 -17.81 -2.68 -0.81
N ALA A 211 -17.58 -2.91 -2.11
CA ALA A 211 -18.64 -3.03 -3.11
C ALA A 211 -19.53 -4.25 -2.85
N ALA A 212 -18.94 -5.41 -2.52
CA ALA A 212 -19.68 -6.62 -2.18
C ALA A 212 -20.53 -6.46 -0.90
N GLY A 213 -19.99 -5.80 0.13
CA GLY A 213 -20.73 -5.51 1.37
C GLY A 213 -21.93 -4.58 1.13
N ALA A 214 -21.74 -3.49 0.37
CA ALA A 214 -22.81 -2.57 0.05
C ALA A 214 -23.94 -3.22 -0.80
N ALA A 215 -23.58 -4.13 -1.72
CA ALA A 215 -24.55 -4.89 -2.50
C ALA A 215 -25.34 -5.89 -1.63
N GLY A 216 -24.68 -6.52 -0.64
CA GLY A 216 -25.34 -7.41 0.32
C GLY A 216 -26.33 -6.69 1.22
N ASP A 217 -25.98 -5.51 1.73
CA ASP A 217 -26.88 -4.69 2.56
C ASP A 217 -28.08 -4.17 1.77
N ALA A 218 -27.90 -3.84 0.48
CA ALA A 218 -29.00 -3.44 -0.40
C ALA A 218 -29.96 -4.60 -0.72
N ALA A 219 -29.47 -5.84 -0.75
CA ALA A 219 -30.29 -7.02 -1.02
C ALA A 219 -31.01 -7.57 0.23
N ALA A 220 -30.49 -7.31 1.43
CA ALA A 220 -31.08 -7.76 2.70
C ALA A 220 -32.15 -6.80 3.26
N GLY A 221 -32.36 -5.64 2.62
CA GLY A 221 -33.34 -4.63 3.01
C GLY A 221 -34.68 -4.69 2.25
N VAL A 222 -34.99 -5.80 1.56
CA VAL A 222 -36.25 -6.02 0.82
C VAL A 222 -37.10 -7.08 1.50
#